data_AF-A0AAE4NID9-F1
#
_entry.id   AF-A0AAE4NID9-F1
#
_cell.length_a   1.000
_cell.length_b   1.000
_cell.length_c   1.000
_cell.angle_alpha   90.00
_cell.angle_beta   90.00
_cell.angle_gamma   90.00
#
_symmetry.space_group_name_H-M   'P 1'
#
loop_
_entity.id
_entity.type
_entity.pdbx_description
1 polymer ?
#
loop_
_entity_poly.entity_id
_entity_poly.type
_entity_poly.pdbx_seq_one_letter_code
_entity_poly.pdbx_strand_id
1 'polypeptide(L)' 'MARAIISFVLGAVILGLSIWWWTAVGPSFAFLGPIVLMGVGGALMVSGWAILMDVVSPTSRKL' A
#
# COMPACT_ATOMS: atom_id res chain seq x y z
N MET A 1 4.21 6.45 -15.24
CA MET A 1 4.11 4.97 -15.17
C MET A 1 5.03 4.35 -14.13
N ALA A 2 6.36 4.49 -14.23
CA ALA A 2 7.29 3.85 -13.27
C ALA A 2 6.98 4.17 -11.79
N ARG A 3 6.70 5.43 -11.45
CA ARG A 3 6.33 5.83 -10.08
C ARG A 3 5.07 5.14 -9.54
N ALA A 4 4.05 4.95 -10.37
CA ALA A 4 2.81 4.29 -9.99
C ALA A 4 3.03 2.80 -9.71
N ILE A 5 3.84 2.14 -10.55
CA ILE A 5 4.19 0.73 -10.39
C ILE A 5 5.02 0.56 -9.12
N ILE A 6 6.00 1.43 -8.87
CA ILE A 6 6.85 1.36 -7.69
C ILE A 6 6.03 1.49 -6.41
N SER A 7 5.15 2.48 -6.30
CA SER A 7 4.32 2.66 -5.09
C SER A 7 3.33 1.51 -4.90
N PHE A 8 2.72 1.01 -5.97
CA PHE A 8 1.81 -0.13 -5.90
C PHE A 8 2.51 -1.42 -5.47
N VAL A 9 3.67 -1.73 -6.06
CA VAL A 9 4.46 -2.93 -5.73
C VAL A 9 5.01 -2.86 -4.31
N LEU A 10 5.55 -1.70 -3.89
CA LEU A 10 5.98 -1.50 -2.51
C LEU A 10 4.82 -1.68 -1.53
N GLY A 11 3.65 -1.12 -1.84
CA GLY A 11 2.45 -1.28 -1.03
C GLY A 11 2.04 -2.75 -0.89
N ALA A 12 2.03 -3.50 -1.99
CA ALA A 12 1.70 -4.93 -2.00
C ALA A 12 2.70 -5.78 -1.19
N VAL A 13 4.01 -5.50 -1.32
CA VAL A 13 5.06 -6.20 -0.56
C VAL A 13 4.92 -5.92 0.94
N ILE A 14 4.75 -4.64 1.33
CA ILE A 14 4.56 -4.25 2.73
C ILE A 14 3.30 -4.91 3.29
N LEU A 15 2.19 -4.87 2.56
CA LEU A 15 0.93 -5.45 3.01
C LEU A 15 1.06 -6.97 3.20
N GLY A 16 1.63 -7.67 2.22
CA GLY A 16 1.85 -9.12 2.29
C GLY A 16 2.75 -9.53 3.45
N LEU A 17 3.88 -8.84 3.65
CA LEU A 17 4.78 -9.10 4.78
C LEU A 17 4.12 -8.80 6.12
N SER A 18 3.27 -7.78 6.20
CA SER A 18 2.55 -7.42 7.42
C SER A 18 1.48 -8.46 7.77
N ILE A 19 0.79 -9.01 6.78
CA ILE A 19 -0.15 -10.12 6.96
C ILE A 19 0.57 -11.38 7.44
N TRP A 20 1.71 -11.71 6.84
CA TRP A 20 2.53 -12.82 7.31
C TRP A 20 3.05 -12.58 8.74
N TRP A 21 3.49 -11.37 9.06
CA TRP A 21 3.95 -11.02 10.40
C TRP A 21 2.82 -11.15 11.43
N TRP A 22 1.60 -10.73 11.08
CA TRP A 22 0.42 -10.92 11.92
C TRP A 22 0.15 -12.40 12.22
N THR A 23 0.28 -13.31 11.25
CA THR A 23 0.05 -14.74 11.51
C THR A 23 1.18 -15.42 12.27
N ALA A 24 2.39 -14.85 12.27
CA ALA A 24 3.54 -15.38 12.98
C ALA A 24 3.61 -14.96 14.46
N VAL A 25 2.95 -13.87 14.86
CA VAL A 25 2.96 -13.35 16.23
C VAL A 25 1.74 -13.86 17.01
N GLY A 26 1.96 -14.31 18.25
CA GLY A 26 0.89 -14.69 19.18
C GLY A 26 0.32 -13.51 20.00
N PRO A 27 -0.79 -13.69 20.75
CA PRO A 27 -1.50 -12.67 21.54
C PRO A 27 -0.57 -11.77 22.37
N SER A 28 -0.24 -10.58 21.86
CA SER A 28 0.67 -9.64 22.50
C SER A 28 0.58 -8.21 21.94
N PHE A 29 1.18 -7.24 22.64
CA PHE A 29 1.28 -5.85 22.17
C PHE A 29 2.05 -5.71 20.84
N ALA A 30 2.88 -6.70 20.48
CA ALA A 30 3.62 -6.71 19.23
C ALA A 30 2.72 -6.72 17.98
N PHE A 31 1.43 -7.05 18.12
CA PHE A 31 0.43 -6.99 17.05
C PHE A 31 0.16 -5.59 16.47
N LEU A 32 0.45 -4.53 17.23
CA LEU A 32 0.25 -3.17 16.71
C LEU A 32 1.16 -2.86 15.52
N GLY A 33 2.37 -3.43 15.50
CA GLY A 33 3.33 -3.29 14.40
C GLY A 33 2.75 -3.70 13.04
N PRO A 34 2.34 -4.99 12.85
CA PRO A 34 1.76 -5.44 11.60
C PRO A 34 0.45 -4.74 11.25
N ILE A 35 -0.41 -4.36 12.21
CA ILE A 35 -1.64 -3.58 11.90
C ILE A 35 -1.29 -2.24 11.26
N VAL A 36 -0.35 -1.49 11.84
CA VAL A 36 0.05 -0.19 11.31
C VAL A 36 0.64 -0.36 9.92
N LEU A 37 1.49 -1.36 9.71
CA LEU A 37 2.09 -1.61 8.40
C LEU A 37 1.08 -2.12 7.35
N MET A 38 0.04 -2.86 7.74
CA MET A 38 -1.08 -3.17 6.84
C MET A 38 -1.77 -1.89 6.35
N GLY A 39 -2.01 -0.94 7.26
CA GLY A 39 -2.56 0.38 6.91
C GLY A 39 -1.67 1.15 5.94
N VAL A 40 -0.36 1.19 6.19
CA VAL A 40 0.62 1.83 5.31
C VAL A 40 0.69 1.15 3.94
N GLY A 41 0.71 -0.19 3.89
CA GLY A 41 0.73 -0.97 2.66
C GLY A 41 -0.51 -0.68 1.80
N GLY A 42 -1.70 -0.70 2.40
CA GLY A 42 -2.95 -0.34 1.72
C GLY A 42 -2.95 1.09 1.18
N ALA A 43 -2.49 2.06 1.98
CA ALA A 43 -2.40 3.46 1.55
C ALA A 43 -1.45 3.64 0.34
N LEU A 44 -0.31 2.94 0.33
CA LEU A 44 0.62 2.96 -0.79
C LEU A 44 0.02 2.37 -2.06
N MET A 45 -0.74 1.27 -1.96
CA MET A 45 -1.43 0.69 -3.11
C MET A 45 -2.45 1.66 -3.70
N VAL A 46 -3.27 2.32 -2.86
CA VAL A 46 -4.23 3.34 -3.30
C VAL A 46 -3.51 4.52 -3.95
N SER A 47 -2.37 4.95 -3.39
CA SER A 47 -1.57 6.03 -3.98
C SER A 47 -1.04 5.69 -5.37
N GLY A 48 -0.53 4.47 -5.58
CA GLY A 48 -0.06 4.00 -6.89
C GLY A 48 -1.20 3.92 -7.90
N TRP A 49 -2.37 3.48 -7.46
CA TRP A 49 -3.57 3.47 -8.29
C TRP A 49 -4.00 4.87 -8.71
N ALA A 50 -4.01 5.84 -7.79
CA ALA A 50 -4.33 7.24 -8.10
C ALA A 50 -3.36 7.82 -9.14
N ILE A 51 -2.05 7.60 -8.98
CA ILE A 51 -1.05 8.06 -9.95
C ILE A 51 -1.25 7.39 -11.33
N LEU A 52 -1.61 6.10 -11.37
CA LEU A 52 -1.93 5.42 -12.62
C LEU A 52 -3.14 6.07 -13.31
N MET A 53 -4.19 6.37 -12.55
CA MET A 53 -5.39 7.01 -13.06
C MET A 53 -5.13 8.42 -13.59
N ASP A 54 -4.23 9.17 -12.96
CA ASP A 54 -3.78 10.46 -13.48
C ASP A 54 -3.03 10.34 -14.81
N VAL A 55 -2.40 9.19 -15.12
CA VAL A 55 -1.78 8.98 -16.44
C VAL A 55 -2.83 8.61 -17.50
N VAL A 56 -3.78 7.74 -17.16
CA VAL A 56 -4.84 7.30 -18.08
C VAL A 56 -5.82 8.42 -18.40
N SER A 57 -6.21 9.16 -17.37
CA SER A 57 -7.25 10.18 -17.42
C SER A 57 -6.87 11.35 -16.50
N PRO A 58 -6.00 12.26 -16.95
CA PRO A 58 -5.43 13.30 -16.11
C PRO A 58 -6.49 14.21 -15.52
N THR A 59 -6.48 14.34 -14.19
CA THR A 59 -7.34 15.27 -13.44
C THR A 59 -7.16 16.72 -13.90
N SER A 60 -5.96 17.12 -14.31
CA SER A 60 -5.66 18.47 -14.81
C SER A 60 -6.38 18.86 -16.11
N ARG A 61 -6.92 17.90 -16.88
CA ARG A 61 -7.67 18.18 -18.12
C ARG A 61 -9.18 18.18 -17.93
N LYS A 62 -9.66 17.99 -16.69
CA LYS A 62 -11.09 17.88 -16.36
C LYS A 62 -11.64 19.10 -15.60
N LEU A 63 -10.78 20.07 -15.29
CA LEU A 63 -11.15 21.39 -14.75
C LEU A 63 -11.27 22.39 -15.88
#